data_AF-A0AAD3HF48-F1
#
_entry.id   AF-A0AAD3HF48-F1
#
_cell.length_a   1.000
_cell.length_b   1.000
_cell.length_c   1.000
_cell.angle_alpha   90.00
_cell.angle_beta   90.00
_cell.angle_gamma   90.00
#
_symmetry.space_group_name_H-M   'P 1'
#
loop_
_entity.id
_entity.type
_entity.pdbx_description
1 polymer ?
#
loop_
_entity_poly.entity_id
_entity_poly.type
_entity_poly.pdbx_seq_one_letter_code
_entity_poly.pdbx_strand_id
1 'polypeptide(L)'
;MNREDNQGENEEGVRAVGTYDEEGVKILGEQENIEKKNDDDDRQMQQEQLAVDEEDHIANTSQQESNTNSVYKRALHILDANFIPDEKLTHIKGIQIFESVQAVRLLKFIVMTFVSMLIMHAIVRALDWEHDVYYSIRDFFHYDFGTAILYTTVLGIIGRVHDKKGVDRLSFFLPLLIGSILTSASTNIEFLRNSITFYNVSCTWPWTLFVFAAIILLLLGWISFLHIRNTIRDQSWSRQLVEILLIVLFFILPKVLHGHFHLHHYYSFWMLGMIFNRQEWYDQLMFAICVGQFVNGISVYGIDPVHTCRHVLHASISNHCISVKADGGDINEAIELWGSEWIESMLGNGTADVCFGRASSVAPDPSDCDA
;
A
#
# COMPACT_ATOMS: atom_id res chain seq x y z
N MET A 1 -10.30 -23.46 30.42
CA MET A 1 -9.89 -24.71 29.76
C MET A 1 -9.11 -25.51 30.80
N ASN A 2 -9.66 -26.66 31.15
CA ASN A 2 -9.46 -27.35 32.42
C ASN A 2 -8.08 -28.00 32.54
N ARG A 3 -7.58 -28.01 33.78
CA ARG A 3 -6.41 -28.75 34.24
C ARG A 3 -6.98 -29.99 34.95
N GLU A 4 -6.87 -31.15 34.31
CA GLU A 4 -7.25 -32.43 34.91
C GLU A 4 -6.01 -33.15 35.42
N ASP A 5 -6.10 -33.54 36.68
CA ASP A 5 -5.16 -34.35 37.43
C ASP A 5 -5.25 -35.80 36.96
N ASN A 6 -4.11 -36.44 36.68
CA ASN A 6 -4.05 -37.86 36.37
C ASN A 6 -3.50 -38.61 37.59
N GLN A 7 -4.38 -39.35 38.26
CA GLN A 7 -4.11 -40.20 39.41
C GLN A 7 -3.42 -41.50 38.97
N GLY A 8 -2.49 -41.97 39.80
CA GLY A 8 -1.85 -43.28 39.66
C GLY A 8 -2.71 -44.39 40.24
N GLU A 9 -2.75 -45.53 39.55
CA GLU A 9 -3.20 -46.80 40.07
C GLU A 9 -2.01 -47.77 40.12
N ASN A 10 -1.76 -48.32 41.32
CA ASN A 10 -0.83 -49.41 41.56
C ASN A 10 -1.62 -50.72 41.41
N GLU A 11 -1.23 -51.56 40.45
CA GLU A 11 -1.72 -52.94 40.34
C GLU A 11 -0.87 -53.90 41.19
N GLU A 12 -1.50 -54.57 42.15
CA GLU A 12 -0.96 -55.72 42.88
C GLU A 12 -1.05 -57.00 42.02
N GLY A 13 0.09 -57.51 41.59
CA GLY A 13 0.21 -58.79 40.86
C GLY A 13 0.63 -59.95 41.77
N VAL A 14 -0.31 -60.86 42.03
CA VAL A 14 -0.16 -62.13 42.77
C VAL A 14 0.84 -63.07 42.09
N ARG A 15 1.86 -63.53 42.83
CA ARG A 15 2.79 -64.59 42.40
C ARG A 15 2.37 -65.95 42.94
N ALA A 16 1.99 -66.87 42.04
CA ALA A 16 1.93 -68.30 42.29
C ALA A 16 3.28 -68.95 41.93
N VAL A 17 3.88 -69.68 42.86
CA VAL A 17 5.12 -70.43 42.67
C VAL A 17 4.77 -71.89 42.41
N GLY A 18 4.93 -72.32 41.15
CA GLY A 18 4.92 -73.74 40.76
C GLY A 18 6.35 -74.23 40.57
N THR A 19 6.72 -75.27 41.30
CA THR A 19 8.03 -75.94 41.22
C THR A 19 8.06 -76.88 40.02
N TYR A 20 8.95 -76.64 39.06
CA TYR A 20 9.25 -77.54 37.95
C TYR A 20 10.69 -78.05 38.04
N ASP A 21 10.85 -79.33 37.67
CA ASP A 21 12.02 -80.19 37.82
C ASP A 21 13.25 -79.73 37.00
N GLU A 22 14.43 -79.87 37.58
CA GLU A 22 15.70 -79.22 37.16
C GLU A 22 16.35 -79.75 35.88
N GLU A 23 15.91 -80.87 35.30
CA GLU A 23 16.63 -81.48 34.17
C GLU A 23 16.17 -81.05 32.77
N GLY A 24 15.01 -80.38 32.63
CA GLY A 24 14.57 -79.80 31.36
C GLY A 24 15.20 -78.44 31.01
N VAL A 25 15.80 -77.77 32.00
CA VAL A 25 16.26 -76.37 31.90
C VAL A 25 17.59 -76.24 31.13
N LYS A 26 18.42 -77.29 31.12
CA LYS A 26 19.79 -77.18 30.58
C LYS A 26 19.87 -77.15 29.05
N ILE A 27 18.96 -77.82 28.35
CA ILE A 27 19.00 -77.90 26.88
C ILE A 27 18.29 -76.70 26.23
N LEU A 28 17.24 -76.16 26.88
CA LEU A 28 16.57 -74.94 26.43
C LEU A 28 17.43 -73.68 26.64
N GLY A 29 18.21 -73.62 27.73
CA GLY A 29 19.06 -72.47 28.02
C GLY A 29 20.21 -72.26 27.03
N GLU A 30 20.68 -73.31 26.34
CA GLU A 30 21.80 -73.20 25.40
C GLU A 30 21.35 -72.75 24.00
N GLN A 31 20.13 -73.12 23.56
CA GLN A 31 19.53 -72.58 22.34
C GLN A 31 19.06 -71.12 22.53
N GLU A 32 18.49 -70.79 23.68
CA GLU A 32 18.05 -69.42 24.00
C GLU A 32 19.24 -68.43 24.04
N ASN A 33 20.43 -68.88 24.46
CA ASN A 33 21.63 -68.04 24.48
C ASN A 33 22.21 -67.77 23.08
N ILE A 34 22.03 -68.67 22.10
CA ILE A 34 22.49 -68.45 20.72
C ILE A 34 21.53 -67.53 19.97
N GLU A 35 20.22 -67.69 20.18
CA GLU A 35 19.20 -66.85 19.55
C GLU A 35 19.27 -65.39 20.08
N LYS A 36 19.44 -65.21 21.40
CA LYS A 36 19.65 -63.87 21.99
C LYS A 36 20.91 -63.18 21.46
N LYS A 37 21.99 -63.92 21.21
CA LYS A 37 23.23 -63.34 20.70
C LYS A 37 23.08 -62.83 19.27
N ASN A 38 22.37 -63.55 18.41
CA ASN A 38 22.11 -63.12 17.04
C ASN A 38 21.16 -61.91 17.00
N ASP A 39 20.15 -61.88 17.88
CA ASP A 39 19.23 -60.73 18.01
C ASP A 39 19.95 -59.45 18.47
N ASP A 40 20.94 -59.58 19.36
CA ASP A 40 21.72 -58.45 19.84
C ASP A 40 22.66 -57.88 18.75
N ASP A 41 23.29 -58.76 17.95
CA ASP A 41 24.16 -58.36 16.83
C ASP A 41 23.34 -57.66 15.70
N ASP A 42 22.15 -58.17 15.38
CA ASP A 42 21.25 -57.56 14.38
C ASP A 42 20.70 -56.21 14.86
N ARG A 43 20.41 -56.06 16.16
CA ARG A 43 20.01 -54.77 16.75
C ARG A 43 21.15 -53.76 16.72
N GLN A 44 22.38 -54.19 16.98
CA GLN A 44 23.53 -53.30 16.92
C GLN A 44 23.79 -52.80 15.50
N MET A 45 23.71 -53.68 14.49
CA MET A 45 23.83 -53.26 13.08
C MET A 45 22.71 -52.30 12.66
N GLN A 46 21.47 -52.53 13.10
CA GLN A 46 20.36 -51.60 12.83
C GLN A 46 20.56 -50.23 13.50
N GLN A 47 21.09 -50.20 14.72
CA GLN A 47 21.38 -48.95 15.43
C GLN A 47 22.53 -48.17 14.77
N GLU A 48 23.60 -48.85 14.34
CA GLU A 48 24.70 -48.19 13.62
C GLU A 48 24.22 -47.64 12.28
N GLN A 49 23.37 -48.38 11.55
CA GLN A 49 22.83 -47.91 10.28
C GLN A 49 21.87 -46.72 10.45
N LEU A 50 21.02 -46.74 11.48
CA LEU A 50 20.17 -45.59 11.82
C LEU A 50 20.99 -44.35 12.21
N ALA A 51 22.11 -44.52 12.94
CA ALA A 51 22.97 -43.41 13.31
C ALA A 51 23.66 -42.78 12.10
N VAL A 52 24.11 -43.59 11.14
CA VAL A 52 24.72 -43.10 9.88
C VAL A 52 23.68 -42.37 9.01
N ASP A 53 22.48 -42.93 8.87
CA ASP A 53 21.40 -42.30 8.11
C ASP A 53 20.94 -40.97 8.76
N GLU A 54 20.96 -40.88 10.09
CA GLU A 54 20.63 -39.65 10.82
C GLU A 54 21.72 -38.57 10.65
N GLU A 55 23.01 -38.93 10.70
CA GLU A 55 24.10 -37.99 10.45
C GLU A 55 24.08 -37.44 9.01
N ASP A 56 23.85 -38.30 8.01
CA ASP A 56 23.73 -37.88 6.62
C ASP A 56 22.49 -37.01 6.39
N HIS A 57 21.37 -37.29 7.06
CA HIS A 57 20.17 -36.45 6.99
C HIS A 57 20.41 -35.06 7.62
N ILE A 58 21.09 -34.98 8.77
CA ILE A 58 21.44 -33.71 9.43
C ILE A 58 22.41 -32.89 8.56
N ALA A 59 23.44 -33.53 7.99
CA ALA A 59 24.40 -32.87 7.11
C ALA A 59 23.72 -32.28 5.87
N ASN A 60 22.85 -33.05 5.21
CA ASN A 60 22.11 -32.59 4.04
C ASN A 60 21.13 -31.46 4.37
N THR A 61 20.45 -31.53 5.52
CA THR A 61 19.54 -30.47 5.98
C THR A 61 20.29 -29.17 6.24
N SER A 62 21.44 -29.22 6.90
CA SER A 62 22.27 -28.04 7.20
C SER A 62 22.81 -27.36 5.93
N GLN A 63 23.18 -28.16 4.92
CA GLN A 63 23.69 -27.65 3.64
C GLN A 63 22.57 -27.04 2.79
N GLN A 64 21.36 -27.63 2.83
CA GLN A 64 20.18 -27.09 2.18
C GLN A 64 19.74 -25.77 2.81
N GLU A 65 19.72 -25.66 4.14
CA GLU A 65 19.43 -24.39 4.84
C GLU A 65 20.48 -23.31 4.54
N SER A 66 21.77 -23.66 4.46
CA SER A 66 22.83 -22.73 4.07
C SER A 66 22.62 -22.19 2.65
N ASN A 67 22.24 -23.06 1.71
CA ASN A 67 22.01 -22.69 0.32
C ASN A 67 20.74 -21.83 0.13
N THR A 68 19.62 -22.17 0.75
CA THR A 68 18.38 -21.36 0.67
C THR A 68 18.59 -19.99 1.29
N ASN A 69 19.31 -19.91 2.41
CA ASN A 69 19.71 -18.65 3.03
C ASN A 69 20.59 -17.80 2.10
N SER A 70 21.41 -18.40 1.24
CA SER A 70 22.26 -17.68 0.30
C SER A 70 21.46 -17.00 -0.83
N VAL A 71 20.45 -17.68 -1.39
CA VAL A 71 19.62 -17.15 -2.48
C VAL A 71 18.73 -16.02 -1.97
N TYR A 72 18.09 -16.24 -0.81
CA TYR A 72 17.25 -15.22 -0.18
C TYR A 72 18.04 -13.96 0.18
N LYS A 73 19.25 -14.10 0.76
CA LYS A 73 20.13 -12.96 1.06
C LYS A 73 20.54 -12.20 -0.19
N ARG A 74 20.83 -12.89 -1.30
CA ARG A 74 21.15 -12.24 -2.59
C ARG A 74 19.95 -11.47 -3.14
N ALA A 75 18.75 -12.04 -3.09
CA ALA A 75 17.53 -11.38 -3.55
C ALA A 75 17.22 -10.12 -2.72
N LEU A 76 17.28 -10.21 -1.39
CA LEU A 76 17.13 -9.05 -0.51
C LEU A 76 18.19 -7.98 -0.78
N HIS A 77 19.44 -8.38 -0.99
CA HIS A 77 20.51 -7.45 -1.32
C HIS A 77 20.25 -6.71 -2.63
N ILE A 78 19.69 -7.37 -3.65
CA ILE A 78 19.31 -6.72 -4.91
C ILE A 78 18.13 -5.76 -4.68
N LEU A 79 17.14 -6.16 -3.87
CA LEU A 79 15.98 -5.31 -3.58
C LEU A 79 16.37 -4.04 -2.81
N ASP A 80 17.34 -4.14 -1.90
CA ASP A 80 17.80 -3.03 -1.05
C ASP A 80 19.01 -2.27 -1.62
N ALA A 81 19.53 -2.69 -2.77
CA ALA A 81 20.59 -1.95 -3.46
C ALA A 81 20.02 -0.65 -4.05
N ASN A 82 20.72 0.46 -3.81
CA ASN A 82 20.40 1.72 -4.48
C ASN A 82 20.77 1.61 -5.95
N PHE A 83 19.88 2.03 -6.86
CA PHE A 83 20.20 2.10 -8.28
C PHE A 83 21.38 3.04 -8.55
N ILE A 84 21.44 4.18 -7.85
CA ILE A 84 22.54 5.13 -7.91
C ILE A 84 23.10 5.30 -6.50
N PRO A 85 24.37 5.02 -6.20
CA PRO A 85 24.93 5.30 -4.87
C PRO A 85 24.84 6.80 -4.52
N ASP A 86 24.33 7.15 -3.33
CA ASP A 86 24.13 8.55 -2.92
C ASP A 86 25.44 9.37 -2.99
N GLU A 87 26.57 8.75 -2.60
CA GLU A 87 27.91 9.35 -2.60
C GLU A 87 28.46 9.67 -4.00
N LYS A 88 27.98 8.97 -5.04
CA LYS A 88 28.42 9.25 -6.42
C LYS A 88 27.81 10.53 -6.98
N LEU A 89 26.68 10.97 -6.45
CA LEU A 89 26.01 12.20 -6.88
C LEU A 89 26.49 13.43 -6.10
N THR A 90 27.04 13.26 -4.89
CA THR A 90 27.66 14.38 -4.18
C THR A 90 28.92 14.86 -4.88
N HIS A 91 29.70 13.95 -5.48
CA HIS A 91 30.92 14.27 -6.23
C HIS A 91 30.91 13.70 -7.65
N ILE A 92 30.76 14.57 -8.66
CA ILE A 92 30.90 14.19 -10.07
C ILE A 92 32.27 14.64 -10.57
N LYS A 93 33.15 13.69 -10.86
CA LYS A 93 34.54 13.95 -11.33
C LYS A 93 35.34 14.88 -10.41
N GLY A 94 35.14 14.74 -9.09
CA GLY A 94 35.81 15.56 -8.08
C GLY A 94 35.18 16.94 -7.82
N ILE A 95 34.17 17.33 -8.59
CA ILE A 95 33.41 18.56 -8.34
C ILE A 95 32.25 18.23 -7.39
N GLN A 96 32.19 18.93 -6.26
CA GLN A 96 31.08 18.82 -5.31
C GLN A 96 29.87 19.55 -5.87
N ILE A 97 28.83 18.81 -6.27
CA ILE A 97 27.58 19.40 -6.78
C ILE A 97 26.60 19.66 -5.63
N PHE A 98 26.55 18.74 -4.67
CA PHE A 98 25.68 18.84 -3.51
C PHE A 98 26.51 18.88 -2.23
N GLU A 99 26.16 19.81 -1.34
CA GLU A 99 26.80 19.93 -0.03
C GLU A 99 26.44 18.76 0.89
N SER A 100 25.25 18.18 0.74
CA SER A 100 24.74 17.13 1.61
C SER A 100 24.16 15.93 0.86
N VAL A 101 24.37 14.74 1.43
CA VAL A 101 23.73 13.48 1.00
C VAL A 101 22.20 13.57 1.13
N GLN A 102 21.71 14.33 2.11
CA GLN A 102 20.30 14.59 2.33
C GLN A 102 19.65 15.29 1.13
N ALA A 103 20.31 16.30 0.55
CA ALA A 103 19.84 17.00 -0.64
C ALA A 103 19.76 16.06 -1.85
N VAL A 104 20.77 15.18 -2.03
CA VAL A 104 20.77 14.16 -3.08
C VAL A 104 19.57 13.22 -2.94
N ARG A 105 19.28 12.73 -1.73
CA ARG A 105 18.13 11.83 -1.49
C ARG A 105 16.80 12.50 -1.76
N LEU A 106 16.64 13.75 -1.34
CA LEU A 106 15.43 14.53 -1.63
C LEU A 106 15.27 14.74 -3.14
N LEU A 107 16.35 15.11 -3.85
CA LEU A 107 16.33 15.28 -5.29
C LEU A 107 15.96 13.98 -6.01
N LYS A 108 16.56 12.85 -5.62
CA LYS A 108 16.19 11.53 -6.15
C LYS A 108 14.72 11.23 -5.93
N PHE A 109 14.20 11.51 -4.74
CA PHE A 109 12.80 11.25 -4.42
C PHE A 109 11.87 12.05 -5.34
N ILE A 110 12.18 13.33 -5.54
CA ILE A 110 11.44 14.20 -6.46
C ILE A 110 11.52 13.61 -7.87
N VAL A 111 12.71 13.40 -8.42
CA VAL A 111 12.89 12.86 -9.79
C VAL A 111 12.17 11.53 -9.98
N MET A 112 12.33 10.59 -9.05
CA MET A 112 11.68 9.28 -9.10
C MET A 112 10.15 9.40 -9.05
N THR A 113 9.60 10.29 -8.22
CA THR A 113 8.16 10.53 -8.13
C THR A 113 7.62 11.05 -9.46
N PHE A 114 8.29 12.01 -10.09
CA PHE A 114 7.91 12.54 -11.41
C PHE A 114 8.04 11.49 -12.52
N VAL A 115 9.11 10.71 -12.53
CA VAL A 115 9.25 9.58 -13.48
C VAL A 115 8.10 8.59 -13.31
N SER A 116 7.74 8.25 -12.07
CA SER A 116 6.58 7.39 -11.78
C SER A 116 5.27 8.02 -12.27
N MET A 117 5.09 9.34 -12.17
CA MET A 117 3.90 10.02 -12.71
C MET A 117 3.80 9.88 -14.23
N LEU A 118 4.92 10.09 -14.95
CA LEU A 118 4.97 9.91 -16.40
C LEU A 118 4.67 8.47 -16.82
N ILE A 119 5.26 7.50 -16.12
CA ILE A 119 5.04 6.07 -16.34
C ILE A 119 3.55 5.74 -16.11
N MET A 120 2.97 6.17 -14.99
CA MET A 120 1.57 5.90 -14.69
C MET A 120 0.62 6.59 -15.68
N HIS A 121 0.90 7.83 -16.06
CA HIS A 121 0.12 8.55 -17.09
C HIS A 121 0.07 7.77 -18.41
N ALA A 122 1.19 7.15 -18.81
CA ALA A 122 1.26 6.30 -19.99
C ALA A 122 0.56 4.95 -19.82
N ILE A 123 0.76 4.27 -18.69
CA ILE A 123 0.16 2.95 -18.40
C ILE A 123 -1.37 3.04 -18.42
N VAL A 124 -1.94 4.01 -17.69
CA VAL A 124 -3.40 4.15 -17.55
C VAL A 124 -4.06 4.36 -18.91
N ARG A 125 -3.46 5.20 -19.78
CA ARG A 125 -3.97 5.44 -21.15
C ARG A 125 -3.75 4.24 -22.07
N ALA A 126 -2.63 3.54 -21.95
CA ALA A 126 -2.34 2.37 -22.78
C ALA A 126 -3.28 1.20 -22.50
N LEU A 127 -3.73 1.07 -21.24
CA LEU A 127 -4.66 0.03 -20.80
C LEU A 127 -6.14 0.46 -20.85
N ASP A 128 -6.40 1.68 -21.32
CA ASP A 128 -7.74 2.30 -21.34
C ASP A 128 -8.45 2.21 -19.97
N TRP A 129 -7.67 2.38 -18.89
CA TRP A 129 -8.22 2.50 -17.54
C TRP A 129 -8.83 3.89 -17.36
N GLU A 130 -9.78 4.00 -16.44
CA GLU A 130 -10.45 5.27 -16.16
C GLU A 130 -9.45 6.41 -15.91
N HIS A 131 -9.61 7.50 -16.67
CA HIS A 131 -8.80 8.71 -16.59
C HIS A 131 -9.55 9.92 -17.13
N ASP A 132 -9.07 11.12 -16.81
CA ASP A 132 -9.54 12.33 -17.49
C ASP A 132 -8.94 12.39 -18.91
N VAL A 133 -9.81 12.23 -19.91
CA VAL A 133 -9.47 12.23 -21.34
C VAL A 133 -8.93 13.59 -21.79
N TYR A 134 -9.31 14.68 -21.12
CA TYR A 134 -8.85 16.03 -21.45
C TYR A 134 -7.54 16.39 -20.78
N TYR A 135 -7.15 15.66 -19.73
CA TYR A 135 -5.91 15.90 -19.03
C TYR A 135 -4.73 15.34 -19.83
N SER A 136 -3.92 16.21 -20.44
CA SER A 136 -2.72 15.81 -21.17
C SER A 136 -1.45 16.02 -20.34
N ILE A 137 -0.34 15.39 -20.76
CA ILE A 137 0.95 15.66 -20.14
C ILE A 137 1.40 17.14 -20.29
N ARG A 138 0.91 17.82 -21.33
CA ARG A 138 1.15 19.25 -21.51
C ARG A 138 0.45 20.06 -20.42
N ASP A 139 -0.78 19.69 -20.07
CA ASP A 139 -1.55 20.35 -19.02
C ASP A 139 -0.89 20.14 -17.66
N PHE A 140 -0.37 18.94 -17.38
CA PHE A 140 0.45 18.69 -16.20
C PHE A 140 1.62 19.68 -16.10
N PHE A 141 2.42 19.82 -17.16
CA PHE A 141 3.57 20.73 -17.13
C PHE A 141 3.18 22.21 -17.02
N HIS A 142 2.03 22.60 -17.58
CA HIS A 142 1.61 23.99 -17.64
C HIS A 142 0.89 24.45 -16.35
N TYR A 143 0.00 23.62 -15.80
CA TYR A 143 -0.89 24.00 -14.70
C TYR A 143 -0.45 23.37 -13.36
N ASP A 144 0.03 22.12 -13.37
CA ASP A 144 0.17 21.33 -12.13
C ASP A 144 1.60 21.20 -11.65
N PHE A 145 2.59 21.26 -12.53
CA PHE A 145 3.98 20.92 -12.25
C PHE A 145 4.56 21.65 -11.03
N GLY A 146 4.28 22.96 -10.91
CA GLY A 146 4.73 23.76 -9.76
C GLY A 146 4.17 23.23 -8.43
N THR A 147 2.87 22.92 -8.40
CA THR A 147 2.21 22.38 -7.20
C THR A 147 2.66 20.94 -6.93
N ALA A 148 2.90 20.12 -7.96
CA ALA A 148 3.42 18.75 -7.79
C ALA A 148 4.81 18.77 -7.18
N ILE A 149 5.69 19.66 -7.64
CA ILE A 149 7.02 19.84 -7.07
C ILE A 149 6.89 20.22 -5.60
N LEU A 150 6.03 21.20 -5.28
CA LEU A 150 5.81 21.65 -3.91
C LEU A 150 5.32 20.51 -3.02
N TYR A 151 4.29 19.78 -3.42
CA TYR A 151 3.72 18.67 -2.64
C TYR A 151 4.69 17.52 -2.48
N THR A 152 5.44 17.19 -3.52
CA THR A 152 6.49 16.15 -3.45
C THR A 152 7.64 16.59 -2.54
N THR A 153 8.01 17.88 -2.57
CA THR A 153 9.05 18.44 -1.68
C THR A 153 8.60 18.41 -0.23
N VAL A 154 7.37 18.86 0.06
CA VAL A 154 6.77 18.80 1.40
C VAL A 154 6.71 17.36 1.90
N LEU A 155 6.25 16.43 1.06
CA LEU A 155 6.22 14.99 1.38
C LEU A 155 7.62 14.44 1.68
N GLY A 156 8.63 14.84 0.91
CA GLY A 156 10.02 14.44 1.10
C GLY A 156 10.64 14.99 2.39
N ILE A 157 10.33 16.25 2.73
CA ILE A 157 10.83 16.91 3.95
C ILE A 157 10.14 16.34 5.19
N ILE A 158 8.80 16.40 5.25
CA ILE A 158 8.02 15.96 6.42
C ILE A 158 8.07 14.43 6.56
N GLY A 159 8.05 13.70 5.45
CA GLY A 159 8.24 12.24 5.42
C GLY A 159 9.68 11.78 5.73
N ARG A 160 10.59 12.72 6.04
CA ARG A 160 12.01 12.52 6.38
C ARG A 160 12.75 11.63 5.41
N VAL A 161 12.45 11.78 4.13
CA VAL A 161 13.04 10.97 3.06
C VAL A 161 14.55 11.13 3.00
N HIS A 162 15.05 12.32 3.35
CA HIS A 162 16.47 12.62 3.43
C HIS A 162 17.22 11.77 4.48
N ASP A 163 16.54 11.30 5.53
CA ASP A 163 17.12 10.44 6.57
C ASP A 163 16.95 8.94 6.29
N LYS A 164 16.08 8.58 5.35
CA LYS A 164 15.84 7.20 4.94
C LYS A 164 16.92 6.75 3.95
N LYS A 165 17.24 5.46 3.98
CA LYS A 165 18.20 4.88 3.04
C LYS A 165 17.51 4.61 1.70
N GLY A 166 17.97 5.30 0.65
CA GLY A 166 17.69 4.98 -0.76
C GLY A 166 16.23 4.95 -1.17
N VAL A 167 15.74 6.05 -1.74
CA VAL A 167 14.43 6.10 -2.43
C VAL A 167 14.45 5.46 -3.82
N ASP A 168 15.63 5.17 -4.32
CA ASP A 168 15.93 4.54 -5.61
C ASP A 168 16.18 3.03 -5.47
N ARG A 169 15.69 2.42 -4.38
CA ARG A 169 15.72 0.98 -4.16
C ARG A 169 14.49 0.31 -4.77
N LEU A 170 14.65 -0.92 -5.23
CA LEU A 170 13.52 -1.71 -5.69
C LEU A 170 12.52 -2.00 -4.56
N SER A 171 12.99 -2.17 -3.32
CA SER A 171 12.13 -2.35 -2.14
C SER A 171 11.22 -1.15 -1.84
N PHE A 172 11.58 0.06 -2.30
CA PHE A 172 10.73 1.25 -2.23
C PHE A 172 9.91 1.46 -3.51
N PHE A 173 10.54 1.30 -4.67
CA PHE A 173 9.93 1.58 -5.97
C PHE A 173 8.83 0.57 -6.34
N LEU A 174 9.00 -0.72 -6.02
CA LEU A 174 7.99 -1.74 -6.33
C LEU A 174 6.68 -1.50 -5.57
N PRO A 175 6.66 -1.28 -4.24
CA PRO A 175 5.41 -0.94 -3.56
C PRO A 175 4.79 0.39 -4.00
N LEU A 176 5.61 1.37 -4.39
CA LEU A 176 5.12 2.62 -4.99
C LEU A 176 4.35 2.32 -6.28
N LEU A 177 4.96 1.57 -7.21
CA LEU A 177 4.30 1.19 -8.46
C LEU A 177 3.05 0.34 -8.22
N ILE A 178 3.11 -0.64 -7.31
CA ILE A 178 1.94 -1.47 -6.95
C ILE A 178 0.83 -0.57 -6.39
N GLY A 179 1.16 0.34 -5.47
CA GLY A 179 0.22 1.30 -4.92
C GLY A 179 -0.41 2.18 -6.00
N SER A 180 0.38 2.63 -6.98
CA SER A 180 -0.14 3.42 -8.10
C SER A 180 -1.02 2.63 -9.05
N ILE A 181 -0.61 1.41 -9.42
CA ILE A 181 -1.33 0.57 -10.38
C ILE A 181 -2.64 0.07 -9.77
N LEU A 182 -2.62 -0.35 -8.51
CA LEU A 182 -3.78 -0.94 -7.84
C LEU A 182 -4.98 0.03 -7.81
N THR A 183 -4.73 1.34 -7.69
CA THR A 183 -5.78 2.37 -7.66
C THR A 183 -6.46 2.58 -9.00
N SER A 184 -5.71 2.57 -10.11
CA SER A 184 -6.35 2.62 -11.43
C SER A 184 -6.96 1.29 -11.81
N ALA A 185 -6.33 0.17 -11.46
CA ALA A 185 -6.88 -1.15 -11.74
C ALA A 185 -8.21 -1.38 -11.00
N SER A 186 -8.37 -0.82 -9.79
CA SER A 186 -9.59 -0.97 -9.01
C SER A 186 -10.81 -0.28 -9.61
N THR A 187 -10.66 0.69 -10.52
CA THR A 187 -11.80 1.29 -11.24
C THR A 187 -12.48 0.31 -12.21
N ASN A 188 -11.78 -0.74 -12.62
CA ASN A 188 -12.34 -1.83 -13.44
C ASN A 188 -13.04 -2.91 -12.62
N ILE A 189 -12.91 -2.89 -11.29
CA ILE A 189 -13.55 -3.86 -10.40
C ILE A 189 -14.91 -3.29 -10.01
N GLU A 190 -16.00 -3.90 -10.49
CA GLU A 190 -17.37 -3.39 -10.40
C GLU A 190 -17.75 -2.87 -8.99
N PHE A 191 -17.47 -3.64 -7.93
CA PHE A 191 -17.83 -3.24 -6.58
C PHE A 191 -16.93 -2.13 -5.99
N LEU A 192 -15.68 -2.00 -6.46
CA LEU A 192 -14.74 -0.95 -6.04
C LEU A 192 -14.95 0.34 -6.82
N ARG A 193 -15.43 0.23 -8.07
CA ARG A 193 -15.76 1.33 -8.95
C ARG A 193 -16.57 2.36 -8.15
N ASN A 194 -17.68 1.94 -7.52
CA ASN A 194 -18.60 2.79 -6.74
C ASN A 194 -17.99 3.70 -5.66
N SER A 195 -16.72 3.50 -5.25
CA SER A 195 -16.04 4.33 -4.24
C SER A 195 -14.78 5.04 -4.75
N ILE A 196 -14.29 4.67 -5.94
CA ILE A 196 -12.99 5.11 -6.46
C ILE A 196 -13.15 5.89 -7.77
N THR A 197 -14.16 5.59 -8.59
CA THR A 197 -14.41 6.36 -9.82
C THR A 197 -14.94 7.75 -9.54
N PHE A 198 -14.56 8.67 -10.41
CA PHE A 198 -15.10 10.02 -10.45
C PHE A 198 -16.52 10.08 -11.02
N TYR A 199 -16.91 9.12 -11.85
CA TYR A 199 -18.13 9.16 -12.66
C TYR A 199 -19.30 8.36 -12.08
N ASN A 200 -19.06 7.32 -11.27
CA ASN A 200 -20.14 6.53 -10.66
C ASN A 200 -20.06 6.54 -9.13
N VAL A 201 -20.58 7.60 -8.50
CA VAL A 201 -20.80 7.62 -7.06
C VAL A 201 -22.17 7.03 -6.75
N SER A 202 -22.20 5.81 -6.24
CA SER A 202 -23.45 5.16 -5.80
C SER A 202 -23.80 5.55 -4.35
N CYS A 203 -25.06 5.92 -4.10
CA CYS A 203 -25.57 6.18 -2.75
C CYS A 203 -25.73 4.90 -1.91
N THR A 204 -25.72 3.74 -2.54
CA THR A 204 -25.79 2.43 -1.88
C THR A 204 -24.52 1.66 -2.15
N TRP A 205 -23.92 1.12 -1.09
CA TRP A 205 -22.70 0.32 -1.19
C TRP A 205 -23.06 -1.17 -1.20
N PRO A 206 -22.52 -1.97 -2.14
CA PRO A 206 -22.75 -3.40 -2.13
C PRO A 206 -22.06 -4.05 -0.92
N TRP A 207 -22.60 -5.16 -0.41
CA TRP A 207 -22.03 -5.86 0.75
C TRP A 207 -20.57 -6.28 0.54
N THR A 208 -20.18 -6.59 -0.71
CA THR A 208 -18.81 -6.94 -1.10
C THR A 208 -17.82 -5.81 -0.82
N LEU A 209 -18.23 -4.56 -1.07
CA LEU A 209 -17.43 -3.37 -0.75
C LEU A 209 -17.26 -3.21 0.76
N PHE A 210 -18.28 -3.48 1.56
CA PHE A 210 -18.15 -3.44 3.03
C PHE A 210 -17.17 -4.50 3.55
N VAL A 211 -17.20 -5.72 3.02
CA VAL A 211 -16.25 -6.77 3.39
C VAL A 211 -14.82 -6.38 3.00
N PHE A 212 -14.64 -5.87 1.78
CA PHE A 212 -13.35 -5.36 1.33
C PHE A 212 -12.84 -4.22 2.24
N ALA A 213 -13.68 -3.23 2.52
CA ALA A 213 -13.36 -2.11 3.39
C ALA A 213 -12.99 -2.58 4.81
N ALA A 214 -13.70 -3.57 5.36
CA ALA A 214 -13.38 -4.15 6.66
C ALA A 214 -11.98 -4.78 6.69
N ILE A 215 -11.61 -5.53 5.65
CA ILE A 215 -10.27 -6.13 5.53
C ILE A 215 -9.20 -5.04 5.44
N ILE A 216 -9.41 -4.02 4.61
CA ILE A 216 -8.47 -2.90 4.47
C ILE A 216 -8.34 -2.12 5.79
N LEU A 217 -9.44 -1.86 6.50
CA LEU A 217 -9.44 -1.18 7.79
C LEU A 217 -8.71 -1.99 8.87
N LEU A 218 -8.85 -3.32 8.88
CA LEU A 218 -8.09 -4.19 9.79
C LEU A 218 -6.58 -4.11 9.50
N LEU A 219 -6.18 -4.15 8.22
CA LEU A 219 -4.78 -4.02 7.81
C LEU A 219 -4.20 -2.65 8.17
N LEU A 220 -4.92 -1.57 7.86
CA LEU A 220 -4.50 -0.20 8.20
C LEU A 220 -4.47 0.01 9.72
N GLY A 221 -5.43 -0.53 10.46
CA GLY A 221 -5.46 -0.49 11.92
C GLY A 221 -4.26 -1.21 12.52
N TRP A 222 -3.90 -2.38 11.99
CA TRP A 222 -2.72 -3.13 12.40
C TRP A 222 -1.40 -2.36 12.13
N ILE A 223 -1.21 -1.83 10.92
CA ILE A 223 -0.02 -1.04 10.57
C ILE A 223 0.06 0.22 11.44
N SER A 224 -1.06 0.91 11.65
CA SER A 224 -1.13 2.10 12.51
C SER A 224 -0.80 1.76 13.96
N PHE A 225 -1.29 0.63 14.48
CA PHE A 225 -0.94 0.14 15.81
C PHE A 225 0.57 -0.11 15.95
N LEU A 226 1.20 -0.77 14.96
CA LEU A 226 2.65 -0.99 14.95
C LEU A 226 3.43 0.34 14.90
N HIS A 227 2.98 1.28 14.08
CA HIS A 227 3.58 2.62 14.00
C HIS A 227 3.49 3.37 15.33
N ILE A 228 2.32 3.38 15.98
CA ILE A 228 2.11 4.04 17.28
C ILE A 228 2.96 3.37 18.36
N ARG A 229 2.95 2.03 18.42
CA ARG A 229 3.75 1.25 19.38
C ARG A 229 5.24 1.61 19.28
N ASN A 230 5.79 1.65 18.08
CA ASN A 230 7.21 1.99 17.88
C ASN A 230 7.48 3.47 18.16
N THR A 231 6.53 4.36 17.86
CA THR A 231 6.63 5.79 18.20
C THR A 231 6.65 6.05 19.70
N ILE A 232 5.89 5.27 20.48
CA ILE A 232 5.92 5.33 21.96
C ILE A 232 7.23 4.74 22.49
N ARG A 233 7.62 3.54 22.00
CA ARG A 233 8.86 2.85 22.41
C ARG A 233 10.08 3.74 22.22
N ASP A 234 10.16 4.44 21.10
CA ASP A 234 11.30 5.27 20.73
C ASP A 234 11.17 6.72 21.27
N GLN A 235 10.19 6.98 22.16
CA GLN A 235 9.93 8.26 22.82
C GLN A 235 9.74 9.47 21.88
N SER A 236 9.35 9.24 20.62
CA SER A 236 9.21 10.29 19.61
C SER A 236 7.77 10.74 19.39
N TRP A 237 6.85 10.39 20.31
CA TRP A 237 5.41 10.64 20.17
C TRP A 237 5.06 12.13 20.18
N SER A 238 5.77 12.95 20.96
CA SER A 238 5.52 14.40 21.04
C SER A 238 5.85 15.08 19.72
N ARG A 239 6.98 14.72 19.09
CA ARG A 239 7.35 15.18 17.75
C ARG A 239 6.30 14.78 16.71
N GLN A 240 5.85 13.52 16.74
CA GLN A 240 4.83 13.03 15.81
C GLN A 240 3.50 13.78 15.98
N LEU A 241 3.09 14.05 17.22
CA LEU A 241 1.88 14.81 17.51
C LEU A 241 1.97 16.23 16.95
N VAL A 242 3.11 16.91 17.14
CA VAL A 242 3.34 18.24 16.56
C VAL A 242 3.28 18.20 15.03
N GLU A 243 3.91 17.20 14.39
CA GLU A 243 3.84 17.03 12.94
C GLU A 243 2.41 16.83 12.44
N ILE A 244 1.62 15.98 13.11
CA ILE A 244 0.20 15.77 12.78
C ILE A 244 -0.60 17.06 12.95
N LEU A 245 -0.39 17.79 14.05
CA LEU A 245 -1.07 19.07 14.29
C LEU A 245 -0.74 20.10 13.23
N LEU A 246 0.53 20.19 12.81
CA LEU A 246 0.95 21.08 11.72
C LEU A 246 0.31 20.65 10.39
N ILE A 247 0.25 19.35 10.09
CA ILE A 247 -0.43 18.85 8.89
C ILE A 247 -1.90 19.27 8.90
N VAL A 248 -2.61 19.03 10.01
CA VAL A 248 -4.02 19.43 10.15
C VAL A 248 -4.18 20.95 9.98
N LEU A 249 -3.35 21.75 10.65
CA LEU A 249 -3.45 23.21 10.65
C LEU A 249 -3.19 23.83 9.27
N PHE A 250 -2.19 23.33 8.53
CA PHE A 250 -1.79 23.92 7.25
C PHE A 250 -2.49 23.31 6.03
N PHE A 251 -2.89 22.03 6.09
CA PHE A 251 -3.38 21.31 4.92
C PHE A 251 -4.85 20.89 5.00
N ILE A 252 -5.40 20.67 6.20
CA ILE A 252 -6.80 20.22 6.38
C ILE A 252 -7.70 21.39 6.77
N LEU A 253 -7.35 22.12 7.83
CA LEU A 253 -8.20 23.16 8.40
C LEU A 253 -8.59 24.25 7.38
N PRO A 254 -7.67 24.80 6.57
CA PRO A 254 -8.05 25.79 5.57
C PRO A 254 -9.07 25.24 4.57
N LYS A 255 -9.03 23.94 4.30
CA LYS A 255 -9.90 23.26 3.34
C LYS A 255 -11.27 22.94 3.91
N VAL A 256 -11.33 22.45 5.16
CA VAL A 256 -12.59 22.14 5.86
C VAL A 256 -13.43 23.40 6.11
N LEU A 257 -12.79 24.56 6.28
CA LEU A 257 -13.49 25.83 6.44
C LEU A 257 -14.16 26.34 5.14
N HIS A 258 -13.88 25.72 3.98
CA HIS A 258 -14.62 25.99 2.76
C HIS A 258 -15.86 25.10 2.69
N GLY A 259 -17.05 25.68 2.42
CA GLY A 259 -18.34 24.99 2.39
C GLY A 259 -18.52 23.89 1.33
N HIS A 260 -17.47 23.58 0.57
CA HIS A 260 -17.45 22.59 -0.51
C HIS A 260 -16.24 21.65 -0.38
N PHE A 261 -15.82 21.37 0.85
CA PHE A 261 -14.70 20.48 1.13
C PHE A 261 -15.03 19.05 0.69
N HIS A 262 -14.27 18.56 -0.28
CA HIS A 262 -14.21 17.15 -0.62
C HIS A 262 -12.76 16.69 -0.55
N LEU A 263 -12.50 15.64 0.21
CA LEU A 263 -11.16 15.13 0.46
C LEU A 263 -10.86 14.01 -0.53
N HIS A 264 -10.11 14.31 -1.60
CA HIS A 264 -9.68 13.28 -2.54
C HIS A 264 -8.82 12.21 -1.84
N HIS A 265 -9.04 10.94 -2.22
CA HIS A 265 -8.34 9.80 -1.63
C HIS A 265 -6.82 9.94 -1.74
N TYR A 266 -6.30 10.35 -2.90
CA TYR A 266 -4.86 10.51 -3.08
C TYR A 266 -4.26 11.64 -2.21
N TYR A 267 -5.04 12.67 -1.86
CA TYR A 267 -4.62 13.71 -0.94
C TYR A 267 -4.59 13.19 0.51
N SER A 268 -5.54 12.32 0.88
CA SER A 268 -5.49 11.58 2.14
C SER A 268 -4.23 10.72 2.24
N PHE A 269 -3.88 10.00 1.17
CA PHE A 269 -2.66 9.19 1.12
C PHE A 269 -1.40 10.05 1.14
N TRP A 270 -1.38 11.22 0.50
CA TRP A 270 -0.29 12.18 0.61
C TRP A 270 -0.05 12.60 2.07
N MET A 271 -1.10 12.93 2.81
CA MET A 271 -1.00 13.25 4.24
C MET A 271 -0.57 12.04 5.08
N LEU A 272 -1.13 10.87 4.80
CA LEU A 272 -0.81 9.64 5.52
C LEU A 272 0.66 9.24 5.30
N GLY A 273 1.20 9.46 4.10
CA GLY A 273 2.61 9.27 3.79
C GLY A 273 3.53 10.11 4.68
N MET A 274 3.17 11.35 4.98
CA MET A 274 3.94 12.19 5.90
C MET A 274 3.99 11.63 7.33
N ILE A 275 2.97 10.88 7.75
CA ILE A 275 2.88 10.27 9.08
C ILE A 275 3.78 9.04 9.18
N PHE A 276 3.80 8.17 8.17
CA PHE A 276 4.63 6.95 8.12
C PHE A 276 6.11 7.25 7.78
N ASN A 277 6.77 8.02 8.64
CA ASN A 277 8.10 8.57 8.41
C ASN A 277 9.25 7.84 9.12
N ARG A 278 9.02 6.64 9.69
CA ARG A 278 10.08 5.87 10.38
C ARG A 278 10.90 5.00 9.43
N GLN A 279 11.99 4.44 9.97
CA GLN A 279 12.88 3.52 9.25
C GLN A 279 12.42 2.06 9.31
N GLU A 280 11.32 1.75 10.00
CA GLU A 280 10.79 0.39 10.06
C GLU A 280 10.25 -0.04 8.67
N TRP A 281 10.43 -1.32 8.32
CA TRP A 281 10.09 -1.80 6.97
C TRP A 281 8.61 -1.58 6.62
N TYR A 282 7.70 -1.72 7.58
CA TYR A 282 6.26 -1.54 7.35
C TYR A 282 5.89 -0.05 7.19
N ASP A 283 6.60 0.85 7.87
CA ASP A 283 6.45 2.30 7.68
C ASP A 283 6.97 2.73 6.30
N GLN A 284 8.11 2.18 5.88
CA GLN A 284 8.65 2.42 4.54
C GLN A 284 7.73 1.88 3.45
N LEU A 285 7.19 0.68 3.65
CA LEU A 285 6.21 0.07 2.76
C LEU A 285 4.94 0.93 2.65
N MET A 286 4.38 1.34 3.80
CA MET A 286 3.18 2.16 3.82
C MET A 286 3.44 3.54 3.21
N PHE A 287 4.59 4.14 3.49
CA PHE A 287 5.02 5.39 2.85
C PHE A 287 5.10 5.25 1.33
N ALA A 288 5.73 4.19 0.82
CA ALA A 288 5.84 3.92 -0.61
C ALA A 288 4.45 3.75 -1.26
N ILE A 289 3.55 2.98 -0.64
CA ILE A 289 2.17 2.81 -1.12
C ILE A 289 1.43 4.15 -1.14
N CYS A 290 1.53 4.95 -0.08
CA CYS A 290 0.95 6.29 -0.01
C CYS A 290 1.47 7.22 -1.13
N VAL A 291 2.78 7.20 -1.39
CA VAL A 291 3.38 7.94 -2.51
C VAL A 291 2.83 7.40 -3.84
N GLY A 292 2.65 6.09 -3.96
CA GLY A 292 2.06 5.46 -5.14
C GLY A 292 0.64 5.94 -5.42
N GLN A 293 -0.21 6.01 -4.38
CA GLN A 293 -1.56 6.56 -4.45
C GLN A 293 -1.56 8.05 -4.85
N PHE A 294 -0.63 8.83 -4.30
CA PHE A 294 -0.42 10.23 -4.66
C PHE A 294 -0.01 10.39 -6.13
N VAL A 295 0.96 9.59 -6.60
CA VAL A 295 1.40 9.53 -7.99
C VAL A 295 0.23 9.20 -8.91
N ASN A 296 -0.58 8.20 -8.55
CA ASN A 296 -1.75 7.80 -9.33
C ASN A 296 -2.73 8.97 -9.51
N GLY A 297 -3.17 9.58 -8.40
CA GLY A 297 -4.14 10.67 -8.44
C GLY A 297 -3.74 11.80 -9.39
N ILE A 298 -2.49 12.26 -9.29
CA ILE A 298 -1.96 13.32 -10.16
C ILE A 298 -1.84 12.87 -11.61
N SER A 299 -1.39 11.64 -11.86
CA SER A 299 -1.15 11.16 -13.23
C SER A 299 -2.45 10.99 -14.03
N VAL A 300 -3.54 10.68 -13.32
CA VAL A 300 -4.85 10.32 -13.88
C VAL A 300 -5.78 11.51 -13.95
N TYR A 301 -5.80 12.35 -12.90
CA TYR A 301 -6.79 13.42 -12.72
C TYR A 301 -6.17 14.82 -12.54
N GLY A 302 -4.84 14.93 -12.56
CA GLY A 302 -4.13 16.18 -12.30
C GLY A 302 -4.09 16.59 -10.82
N ILE A 303 -3.50 17.75 -10.56
CA ILE A 303 -3.43 18.27 -9.19
C ILE A 303 -4.70 19.00 -8.87
N ASP A 304 -5.61 18.23 -8.32
CA ASP A 304 -6.77 18.78 -7.71
C ASP A 304 -7.01 18.25 -6.28
N PRO A 305 -6.22 18.72 -5.31
CA PRO A 305 -6.31 18.19 -3.95
C PRO A 305 -7.71 18.39 -3.36
N VAL A 306 -8.46 19.38 -3.86
CA VAL A 306 -9.79 19.81 -3.42
C VAL A 306 -10.48 20.66 -4.52
N HIS A 307 -11.05 20.09 -5.57
CA HIS A 307 -12.19 20.70 -6.25
C HIS A 307 -13.36 20.22 -5.40
N THR A 308 -13.86 21.03 -4.45
CA THR A 308 -14.92 22.01 -4.77
C THR A 308 -15.57 21.62 -6.08
N CYS A 309 -16.84 21.23 -6.10
CA CYS A 309 -17.58 20.88 -7.33
C CYS A 309 -17.37 21.82 -8.52
N ARG A 310 -16.73 22.99 -8.38
CA ARG A 310 -16.31 24.01 -9.36
C ARG A 310 -15.61 23.52 -10.64
N HIS A 311 -14.63 22.61 -10.68
CA HIS A 311 -14.10 22.13 -11.98
C HIS A 311 -15.04 21.11 -12.60
N VAL A 312 -15.66 20.24 -11.80
CA VAL A 312 -16.69 19.29 -12.24
C VAL A 312 -17.92 20.02 -12.80
N LEU A 313 -18.29 21.13 -12.17
CA LEU A 313 -19.37 22.04 -12.51
C LEU A 313 -18.95 22.90 -13.69
N HIS A 314 -17.73 23.42 -13.74
CA HIS A 314 -17.22 24.12 -14.90
C HIS A 314 -17.20 23.19 -16.11
N ALA A 315 -16.71 21.94 -15.97
CA ALA A 315 -16.73 20.92 -17.01
C ALA A 315 -18.16 20.47 -17.35
N SER A 316 -19.06 20.34 -16.37
CA SER A 316 -20.48 20.02 -16.60
C SER A 316 -21.22 21.15 -17.32
N ILE A 317 -20.93 22.40 -16.99
CA ILE A 317 -21.48 23.60 -17.64
C ILE A 317 -20.85 23.78 -19.03
N SER A 318 -19.52 23.66 -19.15
CA SER A 318 -18.77 23.88 -20.39
C SER A 318 -18.94 22.75 -21.40
N ASN A 319 -19.17 21.52 -20.95
CA ASN A 319 -19.36 20.34 -21.80
C ASN A 319 -20.82 19.88 -21.88
N HIS A 320 -21.78 20.70 -21.42
CA HIS A 320 -23.22 20.40 -21.44
C HIS A 320 -23.59 19.01 -20.89
N CYS A 321 -22.87 18.54 -19.86
CA CYS A 321 -23.21 17.27 -19.23
C CYS A 321 -24.43 17.44 -18.33
N ILE A 322 -25.60 17.08 -18.85
CA ILE A 322 -26.88 16.91 -18.14
C ILE A 322 -26.81 15.63 -17.27
N SER A 323 -25.89 15.59 -16.31
CA SER A 323 -25.84 14.50 -15.31
C SER A 323 -26.22 14.97 -13.91
N VAL A 324 -26.51 16.26 -13.71
CA VAL A 324 -27.32 16.68 -12.58
C VAL A 324 -28.78 16.49 -13.00
N LYS A 325 -29.22 15.23 -13.07
CA LYS A 325 -30.63 14.92 -12.89
C LYS A 325 -30.92 15.20 -11.41
N ALA A 326 -31.10 16.48 -11.09
CA ALA A 326 -31.90 16.83 -9.93
C ALA A 326 -33.26 16.19 -10.20
N ASP A 327 -33.76 15.39 -9.27
CA ASP A 327 -35.10 14.81 -9.33
C ASP A 327 -36.14 15.92 -9.53
N GLY A 328 -36.45 16.26 -10.79
CA GLY A 328 -37.42 17.28 -11.17
C GLY A 328 -37.10 18.74 -10.82
N GLY A 329 -35.89 19.07 -10.37
CA GLY A 329 -35.49 20.46 -10.06
C GLY A 329 -35.03 21.22 -11.31
N ASP A 330 -35.56 22.42 -11.52
CA ASP A 330 -35.18 23.30 -12.65
C ASP A 330 -33.69 23.65 -12.54
N ILE A 331 -32.94 23.40 -13.61
CA ILE A 331 -31.51 23.72 -13.69
C ILE A 331 -31.26 25.22 -13.49
N ASN A 332 -32.25 26.06 -13.80
CA ASN A 332 -32.21 27.51 -13.57
C ASN A 332 -32.24 27.85 -12.08
N GLU A 333 -32.92 27.05 -11.24
CA GLU A 333 -32.97 27.25 -9.79
C GLU A 333 -31.61 26.90 -9.15
N ALA A 334 -30.93 25.86 -9.66
CA ALA A 334 -29.55 25.55 -9.29
C ALA A 334 -28.56 26.64 -9.76
N ILE A 335 -28.77 27.24 -10.94
CA ILE A 335 -27.95 28.35 -11.41
C ILE A 335 -28.21 29.63 -10.59
N GLU A 336 -29.44 29.91 -10.17
CA GLU A 336 -29.75 31.06 -9.30
C GLU A 336 -29.18 30.90 -7.88
N LEU A 337 -29.31 29.70 -7.29
CA LEU A 337 -28.78 29.40 -5.95
C LEU A 337 -27.24 29.39 -5.89
N TRP A 338 -26.56 29.06 -6.99
CA TRP A 338 -25.10 28.86 -7.01
C TRP A 338 -24.35 29.94 -7.83
N GLY A 339 -25.05 30.72 -8.66
CA GLY A 339 -24.44 31.55 -9.70
C GLY A 339 -24.41 33.06 -9.44
N SER A 340 -25.30 33.64 -8.62
CA SER A 340 -25.44 35.11 -8.56
C SER A 340 -24.23 35.82 -7.92
N GLU A 341 -23.81 35.44 -6.70
CA GLU A 341 -22.61 36.04 -6.08
C GLU A 341 -21.29 35.63 -6.77
N TRP A 342 -21.28 34.48 -7.42
CA TRP A 342 -20.08 33.89 -8.02
C TRP A 342 -19.73 34.49 -9.39
N ILE A 343 -20.75 34.75 -10.22
CA ILE A 343 -20.60 35.40 -11.51
C ILE A 343 -20.16 36.85 -11.32
N GLU A 344 -20.71 37.57 -10.33
CA GLU A 344 -20.29 38.94 -10.00
C GLU A 344 -18.84 39.01 -9.51
N SER A 345 -18.38 38.00 -8.75
CA SER A 345 -16.99 37.91 -8.28
C SER A 345 -15.98 37.61 -9.40
N MET A 346 -16.36 36.86 -10.44
CA MET A 346 -15.49 36.50 -11.56
C MET A 346 -15.47 37.57 -12.66
N LEU A 347 -16.59 38.26 -12.87
CA LEU A 347 -16.75 39.24 -13.95
C LEU A 347 -16.27 40.66 -13.60
N GLY A 348 -15.67 40.87 -12.41
CA GLY A 348 -15.08 42.13 -11.93
C GLY A 348 -15.30 43.34 -12.83
N ASN A 349 -16.49 43.95 -12.79
CA ASN A 349 -16.92 45.14 -13.56
C ASN A 349 -16.58 45.20 -15.07
N GLY A 350 -16.09 44.11 -15.66
CA GLY A 350 -15.73 44.01 -17.06
C GLY A 350 -16.75 43.10 -17.74
N THR A 351 -17.59 43.69 -18.59
CA THR A 351 -18.50 43.00 -19.50
C THR A 351 -17.71 42.03 -20.40
N ALA A 352 -17.44 40.83 -19.91
CA ALA A 352 -17.09 39.70 -20.76
C ALA A 352 -18.41 39.04 -21.15
N ASP A 353 -18.76 39.17 -22.43
CA ASP A 353 -19.83 38.40 -23.05
C ASP A 353 -19.46 36.92 -22.97
N VAL A 354 -19.89 36.26 -21.89
CA VAL A 354 -19.94 34.80 -21.83
C VAL A 354 -21.10 34.39 -22.71
N CYS A 355 -20.80 33.89 -23.91
CA CYS A 355 -21.80 33.29 -24.78
C CYS A 355 -22.41 32.08 -24.08
N PHE A 356 -23.50 32.30 -23.34
CA PHE A 356 -24.50 31.27 -23.16
C PHE A 356 -25.06 30.97 -24.55
N GLY A 357 -24.68 29.82 -25.11
CA GLY A 357 -25.41 29.23 -26.22
C GLY A 357 -26.88 29.22 -25.83
N ARG A 358 -27.67 30.03 -26.53
CA ARG A 358 -29.11 30.10 -26.37
C ARG A 358 -29.63 28.67 -26.48
N ALA A 359 -30.11 28.11 -25.38
CA ALA A 359 -30.81 26.85 -25.39
C ALA A 359 -31.93 26.97 -26.44
N SER A 360 -31.74 26.29 -27.57
CA SER A 360 -32.80 26.07 -28.54
C SER A 360 -33.93 25.38 -27.76
N SER A 361 -35.13 25.98 -27.78
CA SER A 361 -36.35 25.47 -27.15
C SER A 361 -36.89 24.20 -27.81
N VAL A 362 -36.02 23.39 -28.40
CA VAL A 362 -36.33 22.13 -29.05
C VAL A 362 -35.53 21.08 -28.29
N ALA A 363 -36.24 20.28 -27.49
CA ALA A 363 -35.68 19.09 -26.87
C ALA A 363 -35.06 18.22 -27.97
N PRO A 364 -33.82 17.74 -27.82
CA PRO A 364 -33.24 16.79 -28.78
C PRO A 364 -34.10 15.53 -28.82
N ASP A 365 -34.29 15.00 -30.04
CA ASP A 365 -35.08 13.80 -30.29
C ASP A 365 -34.42 12.61 -29.56
N PRO A 366 -35.15 11.83 -28.73
CA PRO A 366 -34.58 10.72 -27.99
C PRO A 366 -33.97 9.61 -28.87
N SER A 367 -34.12 9.68 -30.19
CA SER A 367 -33.51 8.77 -31.16
C SER A 367 -32.02 9.02 -31.45
N ASP A 368 -31.44 10.13 -30.98
CA ASP A 368 -30.02 10.47 -31.22
C ASP A 368 -29.04 9.91 -30.15
N CYS A 369 -29.51 9.09 -29.20
CA CYS A 369 -28.69 8.54 -28.11
C CYS A 369 -28.36 7.04 -28.22
N ASP A 370 -28.64 6.39 -29.35
CA ASP A 370 -28.21 5.02 -29.61
C ASP A 370 -27.10 4.99 -30.68
N ALA A 371 -25.85 5.15 -30.24
CA ALA A 371 -24.64 4.77 -30.99
C ALA A 371 -23.49 4.41 -30.04
#